data_AF-A0A9P7ADN7-F1
#
_entry.id   AF-A0A9P7ADN7-F1
#
_cell.length_a   1.000
_cell.length_b   1.000
_cell.length_c   1.000
_cell.angle_alpha   90.00
_cell.angle_beta   90.00
_cell.angle_gamma   90.00
#
_symmetry.space_group_name_H-M   'P 1'
#
loop_
_entity.id
_entity.type
_entity.pdbx_description
1 polymer ?
#
loop_
_entity_poly.entity_id
_entity_poly.type
_entity_poly.pdbx_seq_one_letter_code
_entity_poly.pdbx_strand_id
1 'polypeptide(L)'
;MVLEAGKPTLESTNTKSRTRPDNVFCSAEMLTAFIYCDVEEDLRPVNTDHFPIISILNLSVDQNPPTQRWNFRKTEWPAFREALEEELGKIPPPKEIQSADEFYTRLRQIQQILIQVVENKVPKTHPSPFAKRRWTAELNVNNKKLRKLARSAKRKLSTPEDPIHETYRTARNNF
;
A
#
# COMPACT_ATOMS: atom_id res chain seq x y z
N MET A 1 13.33 -5.53 -25.27
CA MET A 1 12.11 -5.81 -24.47
C MET A 1 12.46 -6.93 -23.51
N VAL A 2 12.05 -6.81 -22.25
CA VAL A 2 12.45 -7.76 -21.21
C VAL A 2 11.45 -8.90 -21.08
N LEU A 3 10.15 -8.59 -21.17
CA LEU A 3 9.11 -9.61 -21.13
C LEU A 3 9.09 -10.41 -22.43
N GLU A 4 9.16 -11.73 -22.31
CA GLU A 4 9.17 -12.67 -23.43
C GLU A 4 7.94 -12.52 -24.34
N ALA A 5 8.13 -12.62 -25.66
CA ALA A 5 7.09 -12.59 -26.68
C ALA A 5 5.95 -13.60 -26.43
N GLY A 6 4.73 -13.30 -26.88
CA GLY A 6 3.62 -14.26 -26.89
C GLY A 6 2.88 -14.49 -25.56
N LYS A 7 3.38 -13.96 -24.43
CA LYS A 7 2.69 -14.09 -23.14
C LYS A 7 1.53 -13.08 -23.00
N PRO A 8 0.31 -13.52 -22.71
CA PRO A 8 -0.82 -12.61 -22.51
C PRO A 8 -0.66 -11.83 -21.20
N THR A 9 -0.94 -10.54 -21.21
CA THR A 9 -0.93 -9.68 -20.01
C THR A 9 -2.34 -9.23 -19.63
N LEU A 10 -3.34 -9.57 -20.44
CA LEU A 10 -4.74 -9.27 -20.21
C LEU A 10 -5.63 -10.43 -20.65
N GLU A 11 -6.74 -10.62 -19.93
CA GLU A 11 -7.87 -11.46 -20.35
C GLU A 11 -9.17 -10.65 -20.22
N SER A 12 -9.79 -10.37 -21.37
CA SER A 12 -11.04 -9.60 -21.45
C SER A 12 -12.11 -10.20 -20.54
N THR A 13 -12.76 -9.34 -19.75
CA THR A 13 -13.82 -9.75 -18.83
C THR A 13 -14.99 -10.41 -19.54
N ASN A 14 -15.35 -9.92 -20.73
CA ASN A 14 -16.52 -10.36 -21.48
C ASN A 14 -16.21 -11.54 -22.40
N THR A 15 -15.24 -11.40 -23.30
CA THR A 15 -14.96 -12.39 -24.36
C THR A 15 -14.01 -13.50 -23.91
N LYS A 16 -13.32 -13.32 -22.78
CA LYS A 16 -12.22 -14.19 -22.31
C LYS A 16 -11.03 -14.27 -23.27
N SER A 17 -10.99 -13.40 -24.29
CA SER A 17 -9.84 -13.32 -25.20
C SER A 17 -8.61 -12.85 -24.43
N ARG A 18 -7.50 -13.56 -24.62
CA ARG A 18 -6.21 -13.24 -24.00
C ARG A 18 -5.35 -12.45 -24.97
N THR A 19 -4.87 -11.28 -24.55
CA THR A 19 -4.07 -10.36 -25.36
C THR A 19 -2.89 -9.82 -24.55
N ARG A 20 -1.95 -9.15 -25.22
CA ARG A 20 -0.77 -8.54 -24.60
C ARG A 20 -0.69 -7.05 -24.92
N PRO A 21 -1.51 -6.21 -24.27
CA PRO A 21 -1.35 -4.76 -24.36
C PRO A 21 -0.15 -4.24 -23.57
N ASP A 22 0.34 -5.00 -22.57
CA ASP A 22 1.39 -4.53 -21.66
C ASP A 22 2.77 -5.11 -21.99
N ASN A 23 3.82 -4.34 -21.70
CA ASN A 23 5.20 -4.76 -21.96
C ASN A 23 6.19 -4.12 -20.98
N VAL A 24 7.40 -4.69 -20.89
CA VAL A 24 8.50 -4.17 -20.07
C VAL A 24 9.66 -3.81 -20.97
N PHE A 25 10.02 -2.53 -20.97
CA PHE A 25 11.15 -1.97 -21.69
C PHE A 25 12.25 -1.58 -20.71
N CYS A 26 13.50 -1.77 -21.11
CA CYS A 26 14.67 -1.30 -20.38
C CYS A 26 15.74 -0.84 -21.37
N SER A 27 16.69 -0.05 -20.89
CA SER A 27 17.92 0.22 -21.63
C SER A 27 18.79 -1.05 -21.73
N ALA A 28 19.73 -1.07 -22.67
CA ALA A 28 20.59 -2.24 -22.88
C ALA A 28 21.44 -2.55 -21.63
N GLU A 29 21.90 -1.49 -20.94
CA GLU A 29 22.74 -1.57 -19.75
C GLU A 29 21.99 -2.20 -18.57
N MET A 30 20.69 -1.92 -18.46
CA MET A 30 19.85 -2.44 -17.38
C MET A 30 19.40 -3.88 -17.59
N LEU A 31 19.55 -4.42 -18.81
CA LEU A 31 19.08 -5.76 -19.13
C LEU A 31 19.80 -6.83 -18.29
N THR A 32 21.09 -6.63 -18.02
CA THR A 32 21.91 -7.54 -17.19
C THR A 32 21.49 -7.58 -15.72
N ALA A 33 20.77 -6.55 -15.24
CA ALA A 33 20.25 -6.53 -13.89
C ALA A 33 18.99 -7.39 -13.74
N PHE A 34 18.27 -7.73 -14.81
CA PHE A 34 17.06 -8.56 -14.68
C PHE A 34 17.41 -10.02 -14.40
N ILE A 35 16.94 -10.52 -13.26
CA ILE A 35 16.96 -11.95 -12.90
C ILE A 35 15.71 -12.65 -13.45
N TYR A 36 14.56 -11.95 -13.45
CA TYR A 36 13.26 -12.49 -13.83
C TYR A 36 12.38 -11.40 -14.42
N CYS A 37 11.60 -11.72 -15.45
CA CYS A 37 10.53 -10.86 -15.97
C CYS A 37 9.48 -11.75 -16.62
N ASP A 38 8.35 -11.96 -15.95
CA ASP A 38 7.27 -12.81 -16.48
C ASP A 38 5.88 -12.38 -16.02
N VAL A 39 4.85 -12.89 -16.70
CA VAL A 39 3.46 -12.74 -16.31
C VAL A 39 3.10 -13.78 -15.25
N GLU A 40 2.62 -13.31 -14.10
CA GLU A 40 2.14 -14.17 -13.02
C GLU A 40 0.61 -14.17 -12.98
N GLU A 41 -0.02 -14.94 -13.88
CA GLU A 41 -1.49 -15.03 -13.97
C GLU A 41 -2.15 -15.38 -12.62
N ASP A 42 -1.50 -16.22 -11.82
CA ASP A 42 -1.97 -16.66 -10.50
C ASP A 42 -2.04 -15.53 -9.46
N LEU A 43 -1.36 -14.43 -9.74
CA LEU A 43 -1.31 -13.25 -8.89
C LEU A 43 -2.28 -12.15 -9.35
N ARG A 44 -3.12 -12.42 -10.37
CA ARG A 44 -4.15 -11.50 -10.84
C ARG A 44 -4.96 -10.92 -9.68
N PRO A 45 -4.96 -9.59 -9.50
CA PRO A 45 -5.78 -8.94 -8.50
C PRO A 45 -7.28 -9.16 -8.73
N VAL A 46 -8.07 -8.86 -7.71
CA VAL A 46 -9.53 -8.83 -7.82
C VAL A 46 -9.96 -7.66 -8.69
N ASN A 47 -11.08 -7.82 -9.39
CA ASN A 47 -11.71 -6.78 -10.20
C ASN A 47 -10.80 -6.12 -11.26
N THR A 48 -9.89 -6.90 -11.86
CA THR A 48 -9.10 -6.46 -13.01
C THR A 48 -9.05 -7.53 -14.11
N ASP A 49 -8.96 -7.09 -15.36
CA ASP A 49 -8.67 -7.89 -16.56
C ASP A 49 -7.19 -8.13 -16.83
N HIS A 50 -6.30 -7.37 -16.18
CA HIS A 50 -4.86 -7.50 -16.36
C HIS A 50 -4.23 -8.57 -15.46
N PHE A 51 -3.26 -9.28 -16.02
CA PHE A 51 -2.33 -10.13 -15.29
C PHE A 51 -1.10 -9.32 -14.88
N PRO A 52 -0.60 -9.45 -13.65
CA PRO A 52 0.58 -8.73 -13.22
C PRO A 52 1.83 -9.26 -13.93
N ILE A 53 2.68 -8.34 -14.37
CA ILE A 53 4.05 -8.66 -14.79
C ILE A 53 4.96 -8.49 -13.57
N ILE A 54 5.70 -9.53 -13.22
CA ILE A 54 6.67 -9.52 -12.12
C ILE A 54 8.06 -9.42 -12.69
N SER A 55 8.79 -8.38 -12.28
CA SER A 55 10.20 -8.18 -12.61
C SER A 55 11.04 -8.27 -11.34
N ILE A 56 12.10 -9.07 -11.35
CA ILE A 56 13.08 -9.17 -10.28
C ILE A 56 14.40 -8.68 -10.86
N LEU A 57 14.97 -7.65 -10.25
CA LEU A 57 16.24 -7.07 -10.65
C LEU A 57 17.26 -7.23 -9.53
N ASN A 58 18.49 -7.56 -9.89
CA ASN A 58 19.65 -7.54 -9.01
C ASN A 58 20.24 -6.13 -8.99
N LEU A 59 19.80 -5.30 -8.04
CA LEU A 59 20.29 -3.94 -7.91
C LEU A 59 20.87 -3.73 -6.51
N SER A 60 22.03 -3.09 -6.45
CA SER A 60 22.56 -2.50 -5.23
C SER A 60 22.10 -1.04 -5.19
N VAL A 61 21.02 -0.78 -4.46
CA VAL A 61 20.49 0.58 -4.27
C VAL A 61 20.62 0.94 -2.80
N ASP A 62 21.17 2.11 -2.53
CA ASP A 62 21.17 2.66 -1.18
C ASP A 62 19.73 2.88 -0.73
N GLN A 63 19.33 2.13 0.31
CA GLN A 63 18.01 2.28 0.89
C GLN A 63 18.02 3.44 1.87
N ASN A 64 17.17 4.43 1.62
CA ASN A 64 16.87 5.42 2.66
C ASN A 64 16.14 4.72 3.81
N PRO A 65 16.64 4.80 5.06
CA PRO A 65 15.95 4.20 6.19
C PRO A 65 14.56 4.85 6.31
N PRO A 66 13.50 4.06 6.49
CA PRO A 66 12.17 4.63 6.55
C PRO A 66 12.06 5.52 7.79
N THR A 67 11.59 6.75 7.59
CA THR A 67 11.47 7.72 8.67
C THR A 67 10.30 7.37 9.59
N GLN A 68 10.56 7.45 10.89
CA GLN A 68 9.51 7.35 11.89
C GLN A 68 8.54 8.53 11.74
N ARG A 69 7.23 8.26 11.79
CA ARG A 69 6.18 9.29 11.65
C ARG A 69 5.19 9.16 12.79
N TRP A 70 4.50 10.23 13.14
CA TRP A 70 3.39 10.13 14.10
C TRP A 70 2.23 9.30 13.54
N ASN A 71 1.69 8.41 14.35
CA ASN A 71 0.60 7.51 13.99
C ASN A 71 -0.72 7.97 14.62
N PHE A 72 -1.29 9.05 14.05
CA PHE A 72 -2.57 9.60 14.51
C PHE A 72 -3.72 8.60 14.50
N ARG A 73 -3.65 7.55 13.67
CA ARG A 73 -4.66 6.49 13.63
C ARG A 73 -4.67 5.63 14.89
N LYS A 74 -3.51 5.48 15.55
CA LYS A 74 -3.35 4.69 16.79
C LYS A 74 -3.33 5.57 18.05
N THR A 75 -3.65 6.85 17.93
CA THR A 75 -3.72 7.74 19.09
C THR A 75 -4.92 7.39 19.94
N GLU A 76 -4.70 7.27 21.25
CA GLU A 76 -5.77 7.22 22.25
C GLU A 76 -6.35 8.62 22.43
N TRP A 77 -7.32 8.97 21.57
CA TRP A 77 -7.86 10.31 21.46
C TRP A 77 -8.43 10.91 22.76
N PRO A 78 -9.09 10.15 23.66
CA PRO A 78 -9.51 10.69 24.95
C PRO A 78 -8.34 11.22 25.78
N ALA A 79 -7.27 10.42 25.93
CA ALA A 79 -6.08 10.80 26.69
C ALA A 79 -5.28 11.92 26.02
N PHE A 80 -5.31 11.99 24.68
CA PHE A 80 -4.72 13.11 23.93
C PHE A 80 -5.45 14.43 24.22
N ARG A 81 -6.80 14.42 24.19
CA ARG A 81 -7.60 15.62 24.45
C ARG A 81 -7.46 16.12 25.87
N GLU A 82 -7.52 15.22 26.84
CA GLU A 82 -7.31 15.56 28.26
C GLU A 82 -5.97 16.27 28.48
N ALA A 83 -4.88 15.72 27.93
CA ALA A 83 -3.57 16.36 28.04
C ALA A 83 -3.48 17.68 27.27
N LEU A 84 -4.16 17.81 26.12
CA LEU A 84 -4.20 19.07 25.38
C LEU A 84 -4.96 20.15 26.14
N GLU A 85 -6.10 19.81 26.74
CA GLU A 85 -6.88 20.72 27.57
C GLU A 85 -6.10 21.18 28.81
N GLU A 86 -5.39 20.26 29.47
CA GLU A 86 -4.52 20.59 30.61
C GLU A 86 -3.42 21.59 30.21
N GLU A 87 -2.69 21.33 29.12
CA GLU A 87 -1.60 22.21 28.68
C GLU A 87 -2.11 23.56 28.15
N LEU A 88 -3.25 23.58 27.43
CA LEU A 88 -3.89 24.83 27.01
C LEU A 88 -4.49 25.60 28.20
N GLY A 89 -4.87 24.92 29.29
CA GLY A 89 -5.32 25.57 30.52
C GLY A 89 -4.22 26.37 31.23
N LYS A 90 -2.94 26.11 30.93
CA LYS A 90 -1.79 26.82 31.53
C LYS A 90 -1.51 28.17 30.86
N ILE A 91 -2.05 28.42 29.66
CA ILE A 91 -1.89 29.71 28.99
C ILE A 91 -3.02 30.67 29.38
N PRO A 92 -2.75 31.99 29.40
CA PRO A 92 -3.77 32.98 29.68
C PRO A 92 -4.96 32.86 28.71
N PRO A 93 -6.19 33.19 29.17
CA PRO A 93 -7.37 33.14 28.33
C PRO A 93 -7.22 34.06 27.11
N PRO A 94 -7.92 33.75 26.00
CA PRO A 94 -7.90 34.59 24.81
C PRO A 94 -8.30 36.04 25.14
N LYS A 95 -7.42 36.97 24.83
CA LYS A 95 -7.69 38.42 24.84
C LYS A 95 -7.38 39.01 23.46
N GLU A 96 -7.90 40.20 23.19
CA GLU A 96 -7.61 40.92 21.94
C GLU A 96 -6.10 41.07 21.73
N ILE A 97 -5.65 40.89 20.49
CA ILE A 97 -4.23 40.96 20.12
C ILE A 97 -3.94 42.38 19.67
N GLN A 98 -3.05 43.07 20.38
CA GLN A 98 -2.80 44.50 20.19
C GLN A 98 -1.58 44.77 19.31
N SER A 99 -0.78 43.75 18.99
CA SER A 99 0.40 43.89 18.13
C SER A 99 0.77 42.60 17.39
N ALA A 100 1.58 42.74 16.34
CA ALA A 100 2.15 41.60 15.61
C ALA A 100 3.08 40.76 16.51
N ASP A 101 3.86 41.38 17.40
CA ASP A 101 4.74 40.66 18.32
C ASP A 101 3.95 39.82 19.32
N GLU A 102 2.84 40.36 19.81
CA GLU A 102 1.92 39.61 20.67
C GLU A 102 1.29 38.43 19.92
N PHE A 103 0.89 38.64 18.66
CA PHE A 103 0.38 37.57 17.80
C PHE A 103 1.38 36.41 17.69
N TYR A 104 2.62 36.69 17.28
CA TYR A 104 3.63 35.66 17.08
C TYR A 104 4.04 34.96 18.38
N THR A 105 4.03 35.69 19.49
CA THR A 105 4.31 35.10 20.80
C THR A 105 3.25 34.08 21.19
N ARG A 106 1.97 34.41 21.03
CA ARG A 106 0.89 33.46 21.31
C ARG A 106 0.85 32.30 20.33
N LEU A 107 1.11 32.55 19.05
CA LEU A 107 1.20 31.50 18.04
C LEU A 107 2.28 30.48 18.42
N ARG A 108 3.47 30.95 18.80
CA ARG A 108 4.57 30.08 19.23
C ARG A 108 4.20 29.26 20.47
N GLN A 109 3.53 29.87 21.45
CA GLN A 109 3.08 29.16 22.65
C GLN A 109 2.11 28.01 22.32
N ILE A 110 1.10 28.28 21.49
CA ILE A 110 0.14 27.24 21.07
C ILE A 110 0.84 26.15 20.24
N GLN A 111 1.71 26.53 19.32
CA GLN A 111 2.47 25.57 18.51
C GLN A 111 3.36 24.66 19.38
N GLN A 112 4.04 25.23 20.39
CA GLN A 112 4.87 24.48 21.32
C GLN A 112 4.03 23.46 22.12
N ILE A 113 2.87 23.89 22.65
CA ILE A 113 1.95 22.99 23.35
C ILE A 113 1.50 21.85 22.44
N LEU A 114 1.08 22.16 21.21
CA LEU A 114 0.65 21.13 20.26
C LEU A 114 1.76 20.12 19.95
N ILE A 115 2.98 20.60 19.68
CA ILE A 115 4.13 19.74 19.40
C ILE A 115 4.41 18.84 20.62
N GLN A 116 4.45 19.41 21.82
CA GLN A 116 4.70 18.68 23.05
C GLN A 116 3.66 17.59 23.31
N VAL A 117 2.37 17.90 23.15
CA VAL A 117 1.30 16.92 23.34
C VAL A 117 1.37 15.84 22.26
N VAL A 118 1.68 16.19 21.01
CA VAL A 118 1.90 15.21 19.93
C VAL A 118 3.07 14.28 20.24
N GLU A 119 4.20 14.82 20.69
CA GLU A 119 5.37 14.01 21.06
C GLU A 119 5.08 13.04 22.21
N ASN A 120 4.29 13.47 23.20
CA ASN A 120 3.99 12.68 24.39
C ASN A 120 2.87 11.66 24.20
N LYS A 121 1.84 11.99 23.38
CA LYS A 121 0.59 11.21 23.33
C LYS A 121 0.35 10.53 21.99
N VAL A 122 1.03 10.93 20.91
CA VAL A 122 0.86 10.28 19.60
C VAL A 122 1.94 9.22 19.42
N PRO A 123 1.58 7.92 19.37
CA PRO A 123 2.57 6.89 19.15
C PRO A 123 3.24 7.08 17.79
N LYS A 124 4.53 6.77 17.72
CA LYS A 124 5.26 6.82 16.45
C LYS A 124 5.06 5.49 15.68
N THR A 125 5.09 5.56 14.36
CA THR A 125 5.10 4.38 13.50
C THR A 125 6.40 3.59 13.71
N HIS A 126 6.34 2.28 13.56
CA HIS A 126 7.53 1.44 13.45
C HIS A 126 7.58 0.94 12.01
N PRO A 127 8.10 1.76 11.08
CA PRO A 127 8.16 1.35 9.70
C PRO A 127 9.09 0.14 9.57
N SER A 128 8.55 -0.93 8.99
CA SER A 128 9.30 -2.12 8.66
C SER A 128 9.37 -2.24 7.14
N PRO A 129 10.49 -2.69 6.56
CA PRO A 129 10.57 -3.01 5.13
C PRO A 129 9.52 -4.06 4.71
N PHE A 130 8.98 -4.83 5.66
CA PHE A 130 7.93 -5.82 5.43
C PHE A 130 6.51 -5.27 5.61
N ALA A 131 6.35 -4.03 6.08
CA ALA A 131 5.05 -3.42 6.32
C ALA A 131 4.37 -3.04 4.99
N LYS A 132 3.27 -3.73 4.65
CA LYS A 132 2.49 -3.44 3.45
C LYS A 132 1.54 -2.27 3.71
N ARG A 133 1.75 -1.17 2.99
CA ARG A 133 1.10 0.16 3.19
C ARG A 133 -0.44 0.16 3.12
N ARG A 134 -1.10 -0.90 2.66
CA ARG A 134 -2.55 -0.89 2.35
C ARG A 134 -3.30 -2.20 2.64
N TRP A 135 -2.74 -3.11 3.44
CA TRP A 135 -3.37 -4.41 3.68
C TRP A 135 -3.81 -4.54 5.14
N THR A 136 -5.13 -4.68 5.37
CA THR A 136 -5.66 -5.12 6.67
C THR A 136 -5.37 -6.61 6.88
N ALA A 137 -5.47 -7.10 8.12
CA ALA A 137 -5.30 -8.52 8.42
C ALA A 137 -6.31 -9.40 7.67
N GLU A 138 -7.56 -8.95 7.58
CA GLU A 138 -8.64 -9.62 6.85
C GLU A 138 -8.33 -9.74 5.35
N LEU A 139 -7.86 -8.64 4.73
CA LEU A 139 -7.46 -8.65 3.32
C LEU A 139 -6.30 -9.61 3.05
N ASN A 140 -5.38 -9.82 4.01
CA ASN A 140 -4.32 -10.83 3.87
C ASN A 140 -4.88 -12.25 3.79
N VAL A 141 -5.87 -12.58 4.62
CA VAL A 141 -6.48 -13.93 4.65
C VAL A 141 -7.23 -14.20 3.36
N ASN A 142 -8.06 -13.26 2.91
CA ASN A 142 -8.86 -13.43 1.70
C ASN A 142 -7.95 -13.52 0.46
N ASN A 143 -6.90 -12.70 0.37
CA ASN A 143 -5.93 -12.78 -0.73
C ASN A 143 -5.20 -14.14 -0.79
N LYS A 144 -4.86 -14.73 0.37
CA LYS A 144 -4.24 -16.06 0.41
C LYS A 144 -5.16 -17.15 -0.12
N LYS A 145 -6.47 -17.11 0.21
CA LYS A 145 -7.47 -18.05 -0.30
C LYS A 145 -7.61 -17.93 -1.81
N LEU A 146 -7.76 -16.70 -2.31
CA LEU A 146 -7.91 -16.44 -3.74
C LEU A 146 -6.70 -16.93 -4.55
N ARG A 147 -5.47 -16.68 -4.07
CA ARG A 147 -4.23 -17.18 -4.71
C ARG A 147 -4.09 -18.69 -4.75
N LYS A 148 -4.75 -19.43 -3.83
CA LYS A 148 -4.78 -20.89 -3.90
C LYS A 148 -5.70 -21.35 -5.02
N LEU A 149 -6.90 -20.76 -5.12
CA LEU A 149 -7.85 -21.05 -6.20
C LEU A 149 -7.27 -20.72 -7.58
N ALA A 150 -6.62 -19.57 -7.72
CA ALA A 150 -5.96 -19.17 -8.98
C ALA A 150 -4.93 -20.22 -9.45
N ARG A 151 -4.02 -20.63 -8.56
CA ARG A 151 -3.03 -21.68 -8.84
C ARG A 151 -3.64 -23.02 -9.24
N SER A 152 -4.72 -23.41 -8.56
CA SER A 152 -5.44 -24.65 -8.91
C SER A 152 -6.10 -24.54 -10.27
N ALA A 153 -6.72 -23.40 -10.59
CA ALA A 153 -7.32 -23.14 -11.90
C ALA A 153 -6.25 -23.16 -13.02
N LYS A 154 -5.10 -22.51 -12.81
CA LYS A 154 -3.99 -22.55 -13.77
C LYS A 154 -3.50 -23.97 -14.04
N ARG A 155 -3.33 -24.81 -13.00
CA ARG A 155 -2.94 -26.22 -13.18
C ARG A 155 -3.94 -27.04 -14.00
N LYS A 156 -5.20 -26.59 -14.07
CA LYS A 156 -6.30 -27.23 -14.79
C LYS A 156 -6.66 -26.51 -16.09
N LEU A 157 -5.76 -25.69 -16.63
CA LEU A 157 -5.94 -24.98 -17.91
C LEU A 157 -6.31 -25.92 -19.07
N SER A 158 -5.75 -27.13 -19.09
CA SER A 158 -6.05 -28.15 -20.11
C SER A 158 -7.42 -28.81 -19.95
N THR A 159 -8.18 -28.49 -18.90
CA THR A 159 -9.51 -29.03 -18.63
C THR A 159 -10.48 -27.88 -18.36
N PRO A 160 -11.05 -27.26 -19.42
CA PRO A 160 -11.88 -26.07 -19.30
C PRO A 160 -13.15 -26.27 -18.46
N GLU A 161 -13.68 -27.49 -18.42
CA GLU A 161 -14.92 -27.83 -17.69
C GLU A 161 -14.69 -28.08 -16.19
N ASP A 162 -13.46 -28.00 -15.69
CA ASP A 162 -13.19 -28.21 -14.27
C ASP A 162 -13.87 -27.11 -13.42
N PRO A 163 -14.70 -27.46 -12.41
CA PRO A 163 -15.45 -26.48 -11.62
C PRO A 163 -14.57 -25.51 -10.82
N ILE A 164 -13.26 -25.79 -10.70
CA ILE A 164 -12.30 -24.87 -10.09
C ILE A 164 -12.27 -23.50 -10.79
N HIS A 165 -12.52 -23.47 -12.10
CA HIS A 165 -12.49 -22.24 -12.89
C HIS A 165 -13.64 -21.30 -12.51
N GLU A 166 -14.85 -21.84 -12.35
CA GLU A 166 -16.01 -21.07 -11.89
C GLU A 166 -15.88 -20.68 -10.40
N THR A 167 -15.38 -21.61 -9.58
CA THR A 167 -15.13 -21.37 -8.15
C THR A 167 -14.15 -20.20 -7.96
N TYR A 168 -13.05 -20.19 -8.71
CA TYR A 168 -12.09 -19.10 -8.70
C TYR A 168 -12.73 -17.78 -9.18
N ARG A 169 -13.51 -17.82 -10.27
CA ARG A 169 -14.17 -16.65 -10.84
C ARG A 169 -15.15 -15.99 -9.89
N THR A 170 -16.03 -16.79 -9.27
CA THR A 170 -17.00 -16.30 -8.28
C THR A 170 -16.27 -15.69 -7.07
N ALA A 171 -15.26 -16.38 -6.54
CA ALA A 171 -14.47 -15.87 -5.42
C ALA A 171 -13.71 -14.57 -5.76
N ARG A 172 -13.28 -14.40 -7.02
CA ARG A 172 -12.61 -13.17 -7.49
C ARG A 172 -13.57 -12.00 -7.61
N ASN A 173 -14.79 -12.22 -8.08
CA ASN A 173 -15.77 -11.17 -8.32
C ASN A 173 -16.48 -10.72 -7.03
N ASN A 174 -16.53 -11.57 -6.01
CA ASN A 174 -17.21 -11.30 -4.72
C ASN A 174 -16.28 -10.66 -3.66
N PHE A 175 -15.15 -10.09 -4.08
CA PHE A 175 -14.12 -9.55 -3.20
C PHE A 175 -14.22 -8.03 -3.03
#